data_AF-A0A256WGR8-F1
#
_entry.id   AF-A0A256WGR8-F1
#
_cell.length_a   1.000
_cell.length_b   1.000
_cell.length_c   1.000
_cell.angle_alpha   90.00
_cell.angle_beta   90.00
_cell.angle_gamma   90.00
#
_symmetry.space_group_name_H-M   'P 1'
#
loop_
_entity.id
_entity.type
_entity.pdbx_description
1 polymer ?
#
loop_
_entity_poly.entity_id
_entity_poly.type
_entity_poly.pdbx_seq_one_letter_code
_entity_poly.pdbx_strand_id
1 'polypeptide(L)'
;MKDQTTLAQIKHNRQNINNMNNIITSTMDQEKNTAKELLKSWGFKMAANFNASLGGLRNAMDVIMTAYLSEIKNEEMPQHNDIKNEIEDVYSKTAQKHNDIRLEKEKQVQLKEEMEQNKRDIEAIRIDSEGDYLSSEFNWAKVILSTILTIVLGLALILFYSSLINNAIFADFGQRINNMSMDDLSLFNSIIDTKLLFNANVETLISYLFSALFIAVGILLHVEFSDSKWKSQVIKTALVVFAFAAEVLFAYVIENNIYELKVMTGLVNEKPGFWTMIFSKEVFTVLALGFVSYLVWSLLFEVTLKEWRKRNPKKMAAIQIRELNRVINRRRQELGELRKEVLQLENDINLLEDRIKALKIKLEHIFFDKNEAIKRLTAFFNGWLRYISGHSAYAPNRADYEAEFEQYKAELLVAHSA
;
A
#
# COMPACT_ATOMS: atom_id res chain seq x y z
N MET A 1 48.35 -35.80 65.34
CA MET A 1 47.06 -35.60 66.04
C MET A 1 46.54 -34.16 66.04
N LYS A 2 47.36 -33.09 65.93
CA LYS A 2 46.86 -31.69 65.87
C LYS A 2 46.25 -31.26 64.53
N ASP A 3 46.49 -31.99 63.45
CA ASP A 3 46.11 -31.55 62.08
C ASP A 3 44.75 -32.11 61.60
N GLN A 4 44.29 -33.22 62.19
CA GLN A 4 42.99 -33.81 61.87
C GLN A 4 41.83 -33.04 62.51
N THR A 5 42.05 -32.39 63.65
CA THR A 5 41.04 -31.59 64.34
C THR A 5 40.70 -30.32 63.55
N THR A 6 41.70 -29.64 62.99
CA THR A 6 41.54 -28.41 62.20
C THR A 6 40.83 -28.67 60.87
N LEU A 7 41.18 -29.76 60.18
CA LEU A 7 40.52 -30.16 58.93
C LEU A 7 39.07 -30.60 59.15
N ALA A 8 38.78 -31.27 60.26
CA ALA A 8 37.42 -31.67 60.64
C ALA A 8 36.55 -30.44 60.95
N GLN A 9 37.12 -29.43 61.62
CA GLN A 9 36.42 -28.17 61.94
C GLN A 9 36.14 -27.32 60.69
N ILE A 10 37.07 -27.28 59.74
CA ILE A 10 36.89 -26.59 58.45
C ILE A 10 35.84 -27.30 57.57
N LYS A 11 35.84 -28.63 57.54
CA LYS A 11 34.80 -29.41 56.82
C LYS A 11 33.42 -29.27 57.47
N HIS A 12 33.34 -29.27 58.80
CA HIS A 12 32.11 -29.05 59.54
C HIS A 12 31.55 -27.63 59.30
N ASN A 13 32.40 -26.60 59.30
CA ASN A 13 32.02 -25.23 58.93
C ASN A 13 31.54 -25.12 57.48
N ARG A 14 32.19 -25.80 56.51
CA ARG A 14 31.72 -25.84 55.12
C ARG A 14 30.37 -26.54 54.95
N GLN A 15 30.13 -27.65 55.65
CA GLN A 15 28.82 -28.31 55.61
C GLN A 15 27.72 -27.48 56.26
N ASN A 16 28.02 -26.76 57.35
CA ASN A 16 27.07 -25.83 57.97
C ASN A 16 26.75 -24.62 57.06
N ILE A 17 27.75 -24.11 56.31
CA ILE A 17 27.55 -23.05 55.30
C ILE A 17 26.68 -23.55 54.12
N ASN A 18 26.93 -24.76 53.61
CA ASN A 18 26.16 -25.31 52.50
C ASN A 18 24.71 -25.67 52.89
N ASN A 19 24.50 -26.22 54.08
CA ASN A 19 23.16 -26.47 54.59
C ASN A 19 22.40 -25.16 54.89
N MET A 20 23.10 -24.08 55.25
CA MET A 20 22.50 -22.75 55.44
C MET A 20 22.13 -22.07 54.12
N ASN A 21 22.95 -22.18 53.08
CA ASN A 21 22.59 -21.65 51.75
C ASN A 21 21.28 -22.27 51.25
N ASN A 22 21.03 -23.55 51.55
CA ASN A 22 19.78 -24.24 51.23
C ASN A 22 18.59 -23.78 52.10
N ILE A 23 18.80 -23.41 53.37
CA ILE A 23 17.73 -22.91 54.25
C ILE A 23 17.32 -21.48 53.86
N ILE A 24 18.30 -20.64 53.49
CA ILE A 24 18.06 -19.26 53.03
C ILE A 24 17.31 -19.28 51.68
N THR A 25 17.63 -20.21 50.79
CA THR A 25 16.90 -20.36 49.52
C THR A 25 15.53 -21.05 49.66
N SER A 26 15.26 -21.85 50.70
CA SER A 26 14.02 -22.63 50.79
C SER A 26 12.89 -22.02 51.65
N THR A 27 13.03 -20.81 52.22
CA THR A 27 12.03 -20.27 53.17
C THR A 27 11.54 -18.84 52.92
N MET A 28 11.80 -18.23 51.76
CA MET A 28 11.40 -16.83 51.50
C MET A 28 10.14 -16.62 50.66
N ASP A 29 9.18 -17.55 50.75
CA ASP A 29 7.79 -17.35 50.30
C ASP A 29 6.84 -16.89 51.44
N GLN A 30 7.36 -16.53 52.64
CA GLN A 30 6.55 -15.99 53.74
C GLN A 30 7.14 -14.73 54.40
N GLU A 31 6.45 -13.61 54.17
CA GLU A 31 6.46 -12.29 54.83
C GLU A 31 7.81 -11.67 55.26
N LYS A 32 8.06 -10.45 54.78
CA LYS A 32 9.24 -9.57 55.07
C LYS A 32 9.64 -9.44 56.55
N ASN A 33 8.76 -9.75 57.51
CA ASN A 33 9.09 -9.72 58.94
C ASN A 33 9.90 -10.95 59.40
N THR A 34 9.69 -12.11 58.79
CA THR A 34 10.41 -13.36 59.09
C THR A 34 11.89 -13.26 58.71
N ALA A 35 12.17 -12.64 57.56
CA ALA A 35 13.50 -12.42 57.03
C ALA A 35 14.42 -11.57 57.95
N LYS A 36 13.86 -10.48 58.51
CA LYS A 36 14.59 -9.59 59.40
C LYS A 36 14.93 -10.26 60.72
N GLU A 37 14.01 -11.03 61.29
CA GLU A 37 14.27 -11.80 62.51
C GLU A 37 15.25 -12.96 62.25
N LEU A 38 15.22 -13.57 61.06
CA LEU A 38 16.24 -14.53 60.62
C LEU A 38 17.64 -13.91 60.56
N LEU A 39 17.81 -12.77 59.87
CA LEU A 39 19.08 -12.06 59.78
C LEU A 39 19.61 -11.60 61.15
N LYS A 40 18.71 -11.13 62.02
CA LYS A 40 19.04 -10.76 63.39
C LYS A 40 19.46 -11.96 64.23
N SER A 41 18.77 -13.10 64.11
CA SER A 41 19.15 -14.34 64.77
C SER A 41 20.49 -14.88 64.25
N TRP A 42 20.77 -14.68 62.97
CA TRP A 42 22.02 -15.07 62.33
C TRP A 42 23.17 -14.19 62.79
N GLY A 43 22.96 -12.86 62.89
CA GLY A 43 23.94 -11.93 63.46
C GLY A 43 24.33 -12.28 64.88
N PHE A 44 23.36 -12.68 65.72
CA PHE A 44 23.63 -13.15 67.07
C PHE A 44 24.48 -14.44 67.08
N LYS A 45 24.17 -15.41 66.22
CA LYS A 45 24.93 -16.68 66.11
C LYS A 45 26.34 -16.48 65.58
N MET A 46 26.51 -15.62 64.57
CA MET A 46 27.81 -15.34 63.98
C MET A 46 28.71 -14.58 64.95
N ALA A 47 28.15 -13.66 65.74
CA ALA A 47 28.89 -13.01 66.82
C ALA A 47 29.43 -14.03 67.84
N ALA A 48 28.66 -15.08 68.15
CA ALA A 48 29.11 -16.18 69.00
C ALA A 48 30.24 -17.00 68.34
N ASN A 49 30.05 -17.40 67.08
CA ASN A 49 31.00 -18.25 66.35
C ASN A 49 32.36 -17.57 66.12
N PHE A 50 32.37 -16.24 65.96
CA PHE A 50 33.59 -15.46 65.77
C PHE A 50 34.15 -14.84 67.05
N ASN A 51 33.64 -15.24 68.22
CA ASN A 51 34.00 -14.67 69.53
C ASN A 51 33.95 -13.13 69.53
N ALA A 52 32.94 -12.56 68.85
CA ALA A 52 32.75 -11.14 68.65
C ALA A 52 34.00 -10.41 68.10
N SER A 53 34.85 -11.03 67.28
CA SER A 53 36.00 -10.31 66.69
C SER A 53 35.57 -9.28 65.63
N LEU A 54 36.29 -8.16 65.56
CA LEU A 54 36.02 -7.07 64.59
C LEU A 54 36.18 -7.55 63.13
N GLY A 55 37.24 -8.32 62.84
CA GLY A 55 37.42 -8.96 61.53
C GLY A 55 36.36 -10.01 61.21
N GLY A 56 35.79 -10.67 62.23
CA GLY A 56 34.65 -11.57 62.07
C GLY A 56 33.35 -10.85 61.67
N LEU A 57 33.13 -9.65 62.20
CA LEU A 57 32.01 -8.79 61.81
C LEU A 57 32.12 -8.40 60.34
N ARG A 58 33.28 -7.91 59.90
CA ARG A 58 33.51 -7.51 58.50
C ARG A 58 33.29 -8.66 57.52
N ASN A 59 33.89 -9.82 57.80
CA ASN A 59 33.70 -11.03 56.98
C ASN A 59 32.22 -11.47 56.91
N ALA A 60 31.47 -11.36 58.02
CA ALA A 60 30.07 -11.74 58.03
C ALA A 60 29.17 -10.74 57.24
N MET A 61 29.51 -9.45 57.24
CA MET A 61 28.86 -8.45 56.40
C MET A 61 29.17 -8.67 54.91
N ASP A 62 30.40 -9.03 54.56
CA ASP A 62 30.79 -9.38 53.19
C ASP A 62 30.02 -10.58 52.66
N VAL A 63 29.77 -11.59 53.51
CA VAL A 63 28.95 -12.74 53.14
C VAL A 63 27.51 -12.34 52.86
N ILE A 64 26.90 -11.45 53.67
CA ILE A 64 25.54 -10.94 53.42
C ILE A 64 25.50 -10.16 52.11
N MET A 65 26.48 -9.31 51.86
CA MET A 65 26.52 -8.51 50.64
C MET A 65 26.75 -9.36 49.41
N THR A 66 27.63 -10.35 49.48
CA THR A 66 27.85 -11.29 48.39
C THR A 66 26.58 -12.11 48.10
N ALA A 67 25.86 -12.56 49.13
CA ALA A 67 24.60 -13.27 48.98
C ALA A 67 23.51 -12.38 48.34
N TYR A 68 23.35 -11.15 48.84
CA TYR A 68 22.40 -10.17 48.28
C TYR A 68 22.68 -9.85 46.81
N LEU A 69 23.95 -9.60 46.47
CA LEU A 69 24.36 -9.36 45.08
C LEU A 69 24.12 -10.58 44.18
N SER A 70 24.27 -11.79 44.72
CA SER A 70 23.99 -13.03 43.96
C SER A 70 22.49 -13.29 43.75
N GLU A 71 21.64 -12.90 44.72
CA GLU A 71 20.17 -12.97 44.62
C GLU A 71 19.66 -12.00 43.54
N ILE A 72 20.06 -10.73 43.62
CA ILE A 72 19.79 -9.71 42.60
C ILE A 72 20.21 -10.21 41.23
N LYS A 73 21.44 -10.73 41.13
CA LYS A 73 21.99 -11.21 39.86
C LYS A 73 21.19 -12.38 39.27
N ASN A 74 20.57 -13.24 40.09
CA ASN A 74 19.79 -14.38 39.59
C ASN A 74 18.33 -14.01 39.29
N GLU A 75 17.71 -13.15 40.10
CA GLU A 75 16.31 -12.74 39.95
C GLU A 75 16.14 -11.67 38.87
N GLU A 76 17.05 -10.71 38.78
CA GLU A 76 16.90 -9.53 37.92
C GLU A 76 17.69 -9.63 36.60
N MET A 77 18.57 -10.62 36.42
CA MET A 77 19.26 -10.88 35.12
C MET A 77 18.30 -11.11 33.95
N PRO A 78 17.22 -11.91 34.08
CA PRO A 78 16.26 -12.10 33.00
C PRO A 78 15.62 -10.78 32.59
N GLN A 79 15.16 -9.99 33.56
CA GLN A 79 14.53 -8.68 33.32
C GLN A 79 15.50 -7.67 32.71
N HIS A 80 16.77 -7.68 33.15
CA HIS A 80 17.82 -6.88 32.56
C HIS A 80 18.07 -7.25 31.08
N ASN A 81 18.18 -8.55 30.78
CA ASN A 81 18.39 -9.03 29.41
C ASN A 81 17.18 -8.72 28.53
N ASP A 82 15.96 -8.82 29.06
CA ASP A 82 14.74 -8.48 28.33
C ASP A 82 14.70 -7.01 27.92
N ILE A 83 15.02 -6.10 28.85
CA ILE A 83 15.07 -4.64 28.54
C ILE A 83 16.21 -4.34 27.57
N LYS A 84 17.36 -5.00 27.70
CA LYS A 84 18.46 -4.84 26.75
C LYS A 84 18.07 -5.31 25.34
N ASN A 85 17.38 -6.44 25.22
CA ASN A 85 16.85 -6.94 23.96
C ASN A 85 15.79 -5.99 23.39
N GLU A 86 14.93 -5.41 24.24
CA GLU A 86 13.95 -4.40 23.83
C GLU A 86 14.62 -3.12 23.30
N ILE A 87 15.69 -2.66 23.94
CA ILE A 87 16.49 -1.52 23.45
C ILE A 87 17.07 -1.82 22.07
N GLU A 88 17.63 -3.01 21.86
CA GLU A 88 18.21 -3.43 20.57
C GLU A 88 17.14 -3.50 19.47
N ASP A 89 15.96 -4.06 19.78
CA ASP A 89 14.82 -4.10 18.85
C ASP A 89 14.35 -2.67 18.47
N VAL A 90 14.26 -1.76 19.44
CA VAL A 90 13.90 -0.37 19.17
C VAL A 90 14.98 0.34 18.35
N TYR A 91 16.28 0.10 18.60
CA TYR A 91 17.37 0.61 17.76
C TYR A 91 17.27 0.11 16.31
N SER A 92 16.99 -1.17 16.12
CA SER A 92 16.78 -1.77 14.79
C SER A 92 15.62 -1.09 14.04
N LYS A 93 14.48 -0.87 14.73
CA LYS A 93 13.32 -0.16 14.16
C LYS A 93 13.63 1.29 13.81
N THR A 94 14.36 2.01 14.66
CA THR A 94 14.80 3.39 14.38
C THR A 94 15.72 3.44 13.16
N ALA A 95 16.65 2.49 13.03
CA ALA A 95 17.55 2.40 11.88
C ALA A 95 16.80 2.10 10.57
N GLN A 96 15.79 1.22 10.63
CA GLN A 96 14.91 0.95 9.49
C GLN A 96 14.18 2.22 9.04
N LYS A 97 13.54 2.94 9.98
CA LYS A 97 12.84 4.20 9.66
C LYS A 97 13.77 5.28 9.10
N HIS A 98 15.02 5.35 9.56
CA HIS A 98 16.02 6.25 8.97
C HIS A 98 16.32 5.89 7.50
N ASN A 99 16.40 4.60 7.19
CA ASN A 99 16.57 4.14 5.82
C ASN A 99 15.35 4.48 4.96
N ASP A 100 14.14 4.30 5.49
CA ASP A 100 12.89 4.65 4.80
C ASP A 100 12.85 6.16 4.47
N ILE A 101 13.22 7.03 5.43
CA ILE A 101 13.34 8.47 5.19
C ILE A 101 14.34 8.78 4.07
N ARG A 102 15.48 8.08 4.03
CA ARG A 102 16.48 8.28 2.98
C ARG A 102 15.91 7.94 1.60
N LEU A 103 15.24 6.80 1.48
CA LEU A 103 14.61 6.36 0.24
C LEU A 103 13.53 7.35 -0.22
N GLU A 104 12.69 7.82 0.71
CA GLU A 104 11.66 8.81 0.39
C GLU A 104 12.29 10.16 -0.02
N LYS A 105 13.38 10.60 0.63
CA LYS A 105 14.11 11.81 0.23
C LYS A 105 14.74 11.67 -1.16
N GLU A 106 15.27 10.50 -1.53
CA GLU A 106 15.78 10.22 -2.88
C GLU A 106 14.68 10.32 -3.93
N LYS A 107 13.51 9.72 -3.69
CA LYS A 107 12.34 9.87 -4.58
C LYS A 107 11.90 11.33 -4.72
N GLN A 108 11.94 12.12 -3.65
CA GLN A 108 11.64 13.56 -3.72
C GLN A 108 12.61 14.32 -4.63
N VAL A 109 13.89 13.93 -4.66
CA VAL A 109 14.89 14.54 -5.55
C VAL A 109 14.59 14.17 -6.99
N GLN A 110 14.36 12.89 -7.29
CA GLN A 110 14.02 12.42 -8.64
C GLN A 110 12.77 13.12 -9.19
N LEU A 111 11.69 13.20 -8.41
CA LEU A 111 10.47 13.89 -8.82
C LEU A 111 10.70 15.37 -9.13
N LYS A 112 11.56 16.06 -8.35
CA LYS A 112 11.91 17.46 -8.60
C LYS A 112 12.71 17.60 -9.90
N GLU A 113 13.68 16.72 -10.14
CA GLU A 113 14.48 16.72 -11.38
C GLU A 113 13.61 16.50 -12.61
N GLU A 114 12.70 15.52 -12.55
CA GLU A 114 11.73 15.27 -13.62
C GLU A 114 10.79 16.46 -13.84
N MET A 115 10.37 17.15 -12.77
CA MET A 115 9.57 18.37 -12.89
C MET A 115 10.35 19.51 -13.55
N GLU A 116 11.63 19.68 -13.22
CA GLU A 116 12.48 20.69 -13.86
C GLU A 116 12.75 20.33 -15.33
N GLN A 117 12.91 19.06 -15.66
CA GLN A 117 13.00 18.62 -17.06
C GLN A 117 11.73 18.98 -17.83
N ASN A 118 10.56 18.62 -17.32
CA ASN A 118 9.29 18.98 -17.97
C ASN A 118 9.12 20.50 -18.13
N LYS A 119 9.62 21.32 -17.19
CA LYS A 119 9.59 22.78 -17.33
C LYS A 119 10.50 23.27 -18.45
N ARG A 120 11.70 22.68 -18.58
CA ARG A 120 12.60 22.96 -19.71
C ARG A 120 11.95 22.57 -21.04
N ASP A 121 11.27 21.43 -21.09
CA ASP A 121 10.55 20.98 -22.28
C ASP A 121 9.43 21.94 -22.65
N ILE A 122 8.67 22.46 -21.66
CA ILE A 122 7.66 23.50 -21.88
C ILE A 122 8.28 24.75 -22.50
N GLU A 123 9.42 25.20 -21.98
CA GLU A 123 10.10 26.41 -22.48
C GLU A 123 10.63 26.18 -23.89
N ALA A 124 11.22 25.01 -24.17
CA ALA A 124 11.66 24.64 -25.51
C ALA A 124 10.50 24.62 -26.52
N ILE A 125 9.36 24.02 -26.15
CA ILE A 125 8.14 24.02 -26.97
C ILE A 125 7.63 25.45 -27.18
N ARG A 126 7.71 26.31 -26.16
CA ARG A 126 7.27 27.70 -26.27
C ARG A 126 8.14 28.48 -27.26
N ILE A 127 9.47 28.39 -27.12
CA ILE A 127 10.45 29.04 -28.01
C ILE A 127 10.26 28.54 -29.45
N ASP A 128 10.12 27.23 -29.65
CA ASP A 128 9.86 26.62 -30.96
C ASP A 128 8.52 27.07 -31.55
N SER A 129 7.49 27.25 -30.70
CA SER A 129 6.18 27.72 -31.13
C SER A 129 6.09 29.21 -31.47
N GLU A 130 7.01 30.02 -30.94
CA GLU A 130 7.12 31.46 -31.17
C GLU A 130 7.99 31.76 -32.40
N GLY A 131 8.94 30.89 -32.75
CA GLY A 131 9.70 30.95 -34.00
C GLY A 131 8.88 30.47 -35.22
N ASP A 132 9.08 31.08 -36.39
CA ASP A 132 8.47 30.65 -37.67
C ASP A 132 9.02 29.30 -38.21
N TYR A 133 9.72 28.52 -37.38
CA TYR A 133 10.43 27.28 -37.75
C TYR A 133 9.59 26.02 -37.57
N LEU A 134 8.30 26.13 -37.22
CA LEU A 134 7.40 25.00 -37.20
C LEU A 134 7.16 24.51 -38.63
N SER A 135 8.07 23.66 -39.10
CA SER A 135 7.85 22.83 -40.29
C SER A 135 6.68 21.90 -39.98
N SER A 136 5.49 22.37 -40.30
CA SER A 136 4.30 21.55 -40.19
C SER A 136 4.49 20.34 -41.09
N GLU A 137 4.56 19.12 -40.52
CA GLU A 137 4.51 17.86 -41.28
C GLU A 137 3.18 17.68 -42.05
N PHE A 138 2.30 18.69 -41.99
CA PHE A 138 1.05 18.77 -42.68
C PHE A 138 1.23 18.57 -44.18
N ASN A 139 0.67 17.47 -44.64
CA ASN A 139 0.69 17.13 -46.05
C ASN A 139 -0.70 17.34 -46.66
N TRP A 140 -0.83 18.37 -47.50
CA TRP A 140 -2.09 18.72 -48.16
C TRP A 140 -2.66 17.56 -48.99
N ALA A 141 -1.81 16.75 -49.63
CA ALA A 141 -2.25 15.60 -50.40
C ALA A 141 -2.87 14.52 -49.51
N LYS A 142 -2.27 14.24 -48.34
CA LYS A 142 -2.85 13.30 -47.35
C LYS A 142 -4.18 13.80 -46.80
N VAL A 143 -4.30 15.09 -46.53
CA VAL A 143 -5.56 15.71 -46.07
C VAL A 143 -6.65 15.59 -47.12
N ILE A 144 -6.38 16.01 -48.36
CA ILE A 144 -7.38 15.94 -49.43
C ILE A 144 -7.79 14.49 -49.66
N LEU A 145 -6.83 13.58 -49.82
CA LEU A 145 -7.12 12.18 -50.10
C LEU A 145 -7.97 11.54 -48.99
N SER A 146 -7.55 11.71 -47.74
CA SER A 146 -8.30 11.16 -46.60
C SER A 146 -9.68 11.82 -46.44
N THR A 147 -9.80 13.13 -46.70
CA THR A 147 -11.08 13.85 -46.62
C THR A 147 -12.05 13.37 -47.71
N ILE A 148 -11.60 13.29 -48.96
CA ILE A 148 -12.42 12.78 -50.08
C ILE A 148 -12.86 11.36 -49.80
N LEU A 149 -11.94 10.48 -49.39
CA LEU A 149 -12.26 9.08 -49.11
C LEU A 149 -13.27 8.96 -47.95
N THR A 150 -13.11 9.76 -46.90
CA THR A 150 -14.03 9.80 -45.75
C THR A 150 -15.41 10.31 -46.15
N ILE A 151 -15.51 11.32 -47.02
CA ILE A 151 -16.79 11.84 -47.53
C ILE A 151 -17.48 10.79 -48.40
N VAL A 152 -16.76 10.19 -49.36
CA VAL A 152 -17.31 9.17 -50.27
C VAL A 152 -17.81 7.97 -49.48
N LEU A 153 -17.01 7.47 -48.54
CA LEU A 153 -17.39 6.33 -47.71
C LEU A 153 -18.52 6.69 -46.73
N GLY A 154 -18.56 7.93 -46.22
CA GLY A 154 -19.66 8.42 -45.38
C GLY A 154 -20.97 8.52 -46.15
N LEU A 155 -20.94 9.00 -47.39
CA LEU A 155 -22.11 9.01 -48.28
C LEU A 155 -22.58 7.58 -48.60
N ALA A 156 -21.65 6.66 -48.88
CA ALA A 156 -21.96 5.26 -49.12
C ALA A 156 -22.67 4.62 -47.90
N LEU A 157 -22.18 4.89 -46.68
CA LEU A 157 -22.83 4.44 -45.44
C LEU A 157 -24.22 5.04 -45.25
N ILE A 158 -24.41 6.33 -45.52
CA ILE A 158 -25.73 6.96 -45.44
C ILE A 158 -26.72 6.32 -46.42
N LEU A 159 -26.31 6.07 -47.66
CA LEU A 159 -27.16 5.41 -48.65
C LEU A 159 -27.46 3.95 -48.26
N PHE A 160 -26.45 3.23 -47.77
CA PHE A 160 -26.60 1.85 -47.31
C PHE A 160 -27.57 1.75 -46.14
N TYR A 161 -27.35 2.52 -45.06
CA TYR A 161 -28.23 2.54 -43.90
C TYR A 161 -29.64 3.03 -44.25
N SER A 162 -29.77 4.00 -45.15
CA SER A 162 -31.10 4.51 -45.54
C SER A 162 -31.89 3.43 -46.27
N SER A 163 -31.23 2.65 -47.13
CA SER A 163 -31.86 1.49 -47.77
C SER A 163 -32.22 0.41 -46.76
N LEU A 164 -31.34 0.09 -45.81
CA LEU A 164 -31.61 -0.88 -44.75
C LEU A 164 -32.81 -0.47 -43.90
N ILE A 165 -32.85 0.78 -43.42
CA ILE A 165 -33.92 1.28 -42.56
C ILE A 165 -35.26 1.28 -43.31
N ASN A 166 -35.28 1.72 -44.57
CA ASN A 166 -36.49 1.64 -45.40
C ASN A 166 -36.99 0.20 -45.54
N ASN A 167 -36.10 -0.74 -45.85
CA ASN A 167 -36.45 -2.14 -46.01
C ASN A 167 -36.81 -2.84 -44.70
N ALA A 168 -36.29 -2.38 -43.57
CA ALA A 168 -36.55 -2.98 -42.26
C ALA A 168 -37.85 -2.46 -41.63
N ILE A 169 -38.14 -1.16 -41.76
CA ILE A 169 -39.24 -0.49 -41.04
C ILE A 169 -40.46 -0.23 -41.92
N PHE A 170 -40.26 0.19 -43.17
CA PHE A 170 -41.33 0.70 -44.03
C PHE A 170 -41.74 -0.25 -45.16
N ALA A 171 -41.04 -1.37 -45.34
CA ALA A 171 -41.39 -2.33 -46.39
C ALA A 171 -42.67 -3.11 -46.06
N ASP A 172 -43.77 -2.77 -46.75
CA ASP A 172 -44.99 -3.60 -46.81
C ASP A 172 -44.89 -4.59 -47.99
N PHE A 173 -44.44 -5.81 -47.70
CA PHE A 173 -44.27 -6.83 -48.72
C PHE A 173 -45.59 -7.27 -49.36
N GLY A 174 -46.72 -7.19 -48.65
CA GLY A 174 -48.03 -7.55 -49.16
C GLY A 174 -48.50 -6.60 -50.27
N GLN A 175 -48.33 -5.30 -50.09
CA GLN A 175 -48.62 -4.31 -51.15
C GLN A 175 -47.61 -4.35 -52.29
N ARG A 176 -46.33 -4.62 -51.99
CA ARG A 176 -45.26 -4.64 -53.01
C ARG A 176 -45.38 -5.84 -53.95
N ILE A 177 -45.79 -7.02 -53.45
CA ILE A 177 -46.04 -8.21 -54.27
C ILE A 177 -47.24 -8.00 -55.20
N ASN A 178 -48.31 -7.35 -54.72
CA ASN A 178 -49.52 -7.09 -55.51
C ASN A 178 -49.30 -6.10 -56.67
N ASN A 179 -48.26 -5.26 -56.59
CA ASN A 179 -47.96 -4.21 -57.56
C ASN A 179 -46.76 -4.52 -58.47
N MET A 180 -46.14 -5.71 -58.34
CA MET A 180 -44.92 -6.08 -59.09
C MET A 180 -45.17 -7.08 -60.21
N SER A 181 -44.44 -6.90 -61.32
CA SER A 181 -44.33 -7.90 -62.38
C SER A 181 -43.27 -8.95 -62.01
N MET A 182 -43.38 -10.19 -62.52
CA MET A 182 -42.47 -11.31 -62.16
C MET A 182 -40.97 -11.04 -62.42
N ASP A 183 -40.61 -10.11 -63.32
CA ASP A 183 -39.22 -9.69 -63.56
C ASP A 183 -38.64 -8.83 -62.41
N ASP A 184 -39.47 -8.06 -61.69
CA ASP A 184 -39.05 -7.20 -60.57
C ASP A 184 -38.71 -8.00 -59.30
N LEU A 185 -39.11 -9.28 -59.23
CA LEU A 185 -38.80 -10.17 -58.11
C LEU A 185 -37.28 -10.40 -57.95
N SER A 186 -36.53 -10.32 -59.06
CA SER A 186 -35.07 -10.46 -59.09
C SER A 186 -34.33 -9.27 -58.48
N LEU A 187 -34.89 -8.06 -58.62
CA LEU A 187 -34.38 -6.82 -58.02
C LEU A 187 -34.69 -6.76 -56.51
N PHE A 188 -35.70 -7.49 -56.07
CA PHE A 188 -36.10 -7.58 -54.66
C PHE A 188 -35.11 -8.35 -53.78
N ASN A 189 -34.24 -9.15 -54.39
CA ASN A 189 -33.10 -9.79 -53.72
C ASN A 189 -31.90 -8.82 -53.52
N SER A 190 -31.98 -7.59 -54.03
CA SER A 190 -31.00 -6.55 -53.75
C SER A 190 -31.30 -5.90 -52.39
N ILE A 191 -30.34 -5.99 -51.47
CA ILE A 191 -30.37 -5.30 -50.16
C ILE A 191 -30.50 -3.78 -50.35
N ILE A 192 -30.13 -3.27 -51.54
CA ILE A 192 -30.16 -1.86 -51.92
C ILE A 192 -31.28 -1.60 -52.94
N ASP A 193 -32.29 -0.82 -52.55
CA ASP A 193 -33.35 -0.37 -53.45
C ASP A 193 -33.06 1.06 -53.92
N THR A 194 -32.49 1.18 -55.12
CA THR A 194 -32.09 2.47 -55.69
C THR A 194 -33.28 3.36 -56.06
N LYS A 195 -34.47 2.80 -56.31
CA LYS A 195 -35.66 3.59 -56.67
C LYS A 195 -36.23 4.30 -55.44
N LEU A 196 -36.18 3.66 -54.26
CA LEU A 196 -36.63 4.27 -53.00
C LEU A 196 -35.70 5.40 -52.52
N LEU A 197 -34.39 5.27 -52.74
CA LEU A 197 -33.39 6.23 -52.27
C LEU A 197 -33.54 7.62 -52.89
N PHE A 198 -33.99 7.71 -54.14
CA PHE A 198 -34.14 8.99 -54.85
C PHE A 198 -35.56 9.54 -54.87
N ASN A 199 -36.53 8.83 -54.31
CA ASN A 199 -37.89 9.33 -54.13
C ASN A 199 -37.97 10.22 -52.88
N ALA A 200 -38.42 11.47 -53.06
CA ALA A 200 -38.52 12.46 -51.99
C ALA A 200 -39.78 12.27 -51.12
N ASN A 201 -39.92 11.10 -50.51
CA ASN A 201 -41.02 10.79 -49.59
C ASN A 201 -40.58 10.98 -48.12
N VAL A 202 -41.55 11.14 -47.23
CA VAL A 202 -41.31 11.31 -45.78
C VAL A 202 -40.54 10.11 -45.20
N GLU A 203 -40.85 8.89 -45.65
CA GLU A 203 -40.16 7.65 -45.26
C GLU A 203 -38.66 7.70 -45.60
N THR A 204 -38.32 8.10 -46.83
CA THR A 204 -36.93 8.25 -47.27
C THR A 204 -36.18 9.31 -46.45
N LEU A 205 -36.84 10.42 -46.11
CA LEU A 205 -36.25 11.46 -45.26
C LEU A 205 -35.98 10.94 -43.84
N ILE A 206 -36.93 10.21 -43.25
CA ILE A 206 -36.75 9.59 -41.93
C ILE A 206 -35.58 8.60 -41.97
N SER A 207 -35.50 7.77 -43.01
CA SER A 207 -34.40 6.82 -43.19
C SER A 207 -33.03 7.49 -43.31
N TYR A 208 -32.94 8.65 -43.98
CA TYR A 208 -31.70 9.44 -43.98
C TYR A 208 -31.35 10.03 -42.61
N LEU A 209 -32.34 10.49 -41.83
CA LEU A 209 -32.10 11.00 -40.47
C LEU A 209 -31.59 9.90 -39.53
N PHE A 210 -32.20 8.71 -39.57
CA PHE A 210 -31.72 7.56 -38.80
C PHE A 210 -30.32 7.12 -39.26
N SER A 211 -30.04 7.15 -40.56
CA SER A 211 -28.70 6.86 -41.10
C SER A 211 -27.65 7.85 -40.61
N ALA A 212 -28.00 9.14 -40.53
CA ALA A 212 -27.13 10.18 -40.00
C ALA A 212 -26.82 9.97 -38.50
N LEU A 213 -27.75 9.36 -37.75
CA LEU A 213 -27.52 9.01 -36.34
C LEU A 213 -26.40 7.97 -36.19
N PHE A 214 -26.32 6.97 -37.08
CA PHE A 214 -25.20 6.02 -37.11
C PHE A 214 -23.86 6.70 -37.38
N ILE A 215 -23.82 7.63 -38.34
CA ILE A 215 -22.62 8.46 -38.59
C ILE A 215 -22.27 9.30 -37.36
N ALA A 216 -23.26 9.87 -36.67
CA ALA A 216 -23.04 10.64 -35.45
C ALA A 216 -22.43 9.79 -34.32
N VAL A 217 -22.88 8.53 -34.15
CA VAL A 217 -22.24 7.58 -33.23
C VAL A 217 -20.78 7.33 -33.62
N GLY A 218 -20.47 7.25 -34.91
CA GLY A 218 -19.09 7.10 -35.39
C GLY A 218 -18.21 8.29 -35.07
N ILE A 219 -18.74 9.51 -35.18
CA ILE A 219 -18.03 10.73 -34.77
C ILE A 219 -17.80 10.74 -33.25
N LEU A 220 -18.78 10.31 -32.46
CA LEU A 220 -18.70 10.26 -31.00
C LEU A 220 -17.54 9.38 -30.50
N LEU A 221 -17.13 8.34 -31.23
CA LEU A 221 -15.96 7.53 -30.88
C LEU A 221 -14.65 8.33 -30.78
N HIS A 222 -14.57 9.46 -31.49
CA HIS A 222 -13.38 10.32 -31.50
C HIS A 222 -13.47 11.50 -30.52
N VAL A 223 -14.59 11.67 -29.82
CA VAL A 223 -14.76 12.69 -28.78
C VAL A 223 -14.11 12.22 -27.47
N GLU A 224 -13.51 13.16 -26.74
CA GLU A 224 -12.99 12.92 -25.40
C GLU A 224 -14.11 13.18 -24.38
N PHE A 225 -14.63 12.12 -23.76
CA PHE A 225 -15.78 12.22 -22.83
C PHE A 225 -15.38 12.52 -21.39
N SER A 226 -14.10 12.35 -21.02
CA SER A 226 -13.64 12.54 -19.65
C SER A 226 -12.16 12.89 -19.61
N ASP A 227 -11.73 13.66 -18.60
CA ASP A 227 -10.30 13.87 -18.31
C ASP A 227 -9.56 12.57 -17.96
N SER A 228 -10.30 11.52 -17.57
CA SER A 228 -9.73 10.22 -17.25
C SER A 228 -9.70 9.30 -18.47
N LYS A 229 -8.48 8.91 -18.89
CA LYS A 229 -8.25 8.04 -20.05
C LYS A 229 -9.03 6.72 -19.97
N TRP A 230 -9.14 6.10 -18.80
CA TRP A 230 -9.84 4.82 -18.65
C TRP A 230 -11.36 4.97 -18.81
N LYS A 231 -11.97 6.02 -18.23
CA LYS A 231 -13.41 6.27 -18.35
C LYS A 231 -13.81 6.53 -19.81
N SER A 232 -13.00 7.31 -20.51
CA SER A 232 -13.18 7.58 -21.93
C SER A 232 -13.09 6.29 -22.78
N GLN A 233 -12.12 5.42 -22.50
CA GLN A 233 -12.00 4.10 -23.16
C GLN A 233 -13.25 3.24 -22.93
N VAL A 234 -13.75 3.14 -21.69
CA VAL A 234 -14.95 2.35 -21.36
C VAL A 234 -16.18 2.84 -22.13
N ILE A 235 -16.40 4.16 -22.20
CA ILE A 235 -17.52 4.75 -22.95
C ILE A 235 -17.40 4.43 -24.44
N LYS A 236 -16.20 4.56 -25.01
CA LYS A 236 -15.95 4.23 -26.43
C LYS A 236 -16.20 2.76 -26.72
N THR A 237 -15.73 1.85 -25.87
CA THR A 237 -16.02 0.42 -26.00
C THR A 237 -17.52 0.13 -25.92
N ALA A 238 -18.24 0.76 -24.99
CA ALA A 238 -19.69 0.61 -24.88
C ALA A 238 -20.42 1.08 -26.14
N LEU A 239 -20.01 2.20 -26.74
CA LEU A 239 -20.57 2.70 -28.00
C LEU A 239 -20.33 1.75 -29.17
N VAL A 240 -19.13 1.16 -29.29
CA VAL A 240 -18.83 0.18 -30.34
C VAL A 240 -19.67 -1.09 -30.17
N VAL A 241 -19.79 -1.60 -28.94
CA VAL A 241 -20.63 -2.78 -28.65
C VAL A 241 -22.10 -2.50 -28.95
N PHE A 242 -22.60 -1.31 -28.59
CA PHE A 242 -23.95 -0.88 -28.91
C PHE A 242 -24.19 -0.80 -30.43
N ALA A 243 -23.25 -0.19 -31.18
CA ALA A 243 -23.34 -0.10 -32.64
C ALA A 243 -23.32 -1.50 -33.30
N PHE A 244 -22.46 -2.40 -32.82
CA PHE A 244 -22.42 -3.78 -33.30
C PHE A 244 -23.73 -4.54 -33.04
N ALA A 245 -24.27 -4.41 -31.83
CA ALA A 245 -25.55 -5.05 -31.48
C ALA A 245 -26.71 -4.51 -32.32
N ALA A 246 -26.73 -3.19 -32.58
CA ALA A 246 -27.71 -2.58 -33.47
C ALA A 246 -27.59 -3.12 -34.90
N GLU A 247 -26.36 -3.28 -35.42
CA GLU A 247 -26.14 -3.83 -36.77
C GLU A 247 -26.65 -5.28 -36.89
N VAL A 248 -26.34 -6.13 -35.90
CA VAL A 248 -26.82 -7.52 -35.87
C VAL A 248 -28.34 -7.58 -35.85
N LEU A 249 -28.99 -6.66 -35.12
CA LEU A 249 -30.44 -6.55 -35.09
C LEU A 249 -30.99 -6.16 -36.46
N PHE A 250 -30.43 -5.14 -37.12
CA PHE A 250 -30.85 -4.74 -38.47
C PHE A 250 -30.67 -5.87 -39.48
N ALA A 251 -29.52 -6.54 -39.46
CA ALA A 251 -29.25 -7.67 -40.36
C ALA A 251 -30.25 -8.81 -40.14
N TYR A 252 -30.59 -9.13 -38.89
CA TYR A 252 -31.62 -10.11 -38.57
C TYR A 252 -33.00 -9.69 -39.09
N VAL A 253 -33.41 -8.43 -38.88
CA VAL A 253 -34.72 -7.94 -39.36
C VAL A 253 -34.81 -7.99 -40.89
N ILE A 254 -33.73 -7.64 -41.60
CA ILE A 254 -33.71 -7.73 -43.06
C ILE A 254 -33.83 -9.17 -43.54
N GLU A 255 -33.04 -10.07 -42.95
CA GLU A 255 -33.14 -11.49 -43.29
C GLU A 255 -34.55 -12.04 -42.97
N ASN A 256 -35.19 -11.52 -41.92
CA ASN A 256 -36.52 -11.93 -41.48
C ASN A 256 -37.55 -11.62 -42.56
N ASN A 257 -37.46 -10.39 -43.03
CA ASN A 257 -38.30 -9.83 -44.06
C ASN A 257 -38.09 -10.54 -45.40
N ILE A 258 -36.84 -10.89 -45.75
CA ILE A 258 -36.51 -11.68 -46.94
C ILE A 258 -37.12 -13.08 -46.86
N TYR A 259 -37.01 -13.78 -45.72
CA TYR A 259 -37.62 -15.10 -45.57
C TYR A 259 -39.14 -15.05 -45.59
N GLU A 260 -39.75 -14.04 -44.97
CA GLU A 260 -41.19 -13.85 -45.02
C GLU A 260 -41.68 -13.69 -46.46
N LEU A 261 -40.94 -12.93 -47.28
CA LEU A 261 -41.23 -12.82 -48.70
C LEU A 261 -41.04 -14.13 -49.47
N LYS A 262 -39.98 -14.90 -49.17
CA LYS A 262 -39.78 -16.23 -49.77
C LYS A 262 -40.92 -17.20 -49.46
N VAL A 263 -41.51 -17.09 -48.25
CA VAL A 263 -42.69 -17.88 -47.87
C VAL A 263 -43.94 -17.38 -48.59
N MET A 264 -44.17 -16.05 -48.64
CA MET A 264 -45.32 -15.45 -49.34
C MET A 264 -45.33 -15.75 -50.86
N THR A 265 -44.15 -15.89 -51.46
CA THR A 265 -43.98 -16.21 -52.89
C THR A 265 -43.97 -17.72 -53.18
N GLY A 266 -44.08 -18.57 -52.15
CA GLY A 266 -44.07 -20.03 -52.27
C GLY A 266 -42.71 -20.65 -52.62
N LEU A 267 -41.62 -19.88 -52.52
CA LEU A 267 -40.25 -20.37 -52.77
C LEU A 267 -39.72 -21.26 -51.64
N VAL A 268 -40.26 -21.10 -50.42
CA VAL A 268 -39.89 -21.86 -49.23
C VAL A 268 -41.15 -22.18 -48.42
N ASN A 269 -41.24 -23.40 -47.88
CA ASN A 269 -42.41 -23.88 -47.15
C ASN A 269 -42.51 -23.35 -45.71
N GLU A 270 -41.37 -23.09 -45.06
CA GLU A 270 -41.31 -22.67 -43.67
C GLU A 270 -40.12 -21.76 -43.38
N LYS A 271 -40.26 -20.95 -42.34
CA LYS A 271 -39.23 -20.01 -41.89
C LYS A 271 -38.18 -20.74 -41.03
N PRO A 272 -36.88 -20.56 -41.29
CA PRO A 272 -35.84 -21.18 -40.47
C PRO A 272 -35.84 -20.62 -39.05
N GLY A 273 -35.28 -21.39 -38.10
CA GLY A 273 -35.12 -20.95 -36.72
C GLY A 273 -34.17 -19.75 -36.56
N PHE A 274 -34.26 -19.07 -35.42
CA PHE A 274 -33.46 -17.87 -35.12
C PHE A 274 -31.95 -18.05 -35.34
N TRP A 275 -31.38 -19.15 -34.85
CA TRP A 275 -29.94 -19.41 -34.95
C TRP A 275 -29.47 -19.64 -36.39
N THR A 276 -30.21 -20.44 -37.16
CA THR A 276 -29.91 -20.69 -38.58
C THR A 276 -29.96 -19.42 -39.42
N MET A 277 -30.77 -18.46 -38.99
CA MET A 277 -30.99 -17.21 -39.69
C MET A 277 -29.91 -16.16 -39.38
N ILE A 278 -29.49 -16.04 -38.11
CA ILE A 278 -28.35 -15.16 -37.74
C ILE A 278 -27.04 -15.60 -38.39
N PHE A 279 -26.85 -16.90 -38.61
CA PHE A 279 -25.67 -17.44 -39.26
C PHE A 279 -25.80 -17.55 -40.79
N SER A 280 -26.78 -16.88 -41.40
CA SER A 280 -26.91 -16.88 -42.86
C SER A 280 -25.86 -15.98 -43.53
N LYS A 281 -25.53 -16.30 -44.79
CA LYS A 281 -24.56 -15.53 -45.58
C LYS A 281 -25.02 -14.08 -45.79
N GLU A 282 -26.33 -13.86 -45.87
CA GLU A 282 -26.96 -12.56 -46.05
C GLU A 282 -26.74 -11.67 -44.82
N VAL A 283 -26.94 -12.20 -43.59
CA VAL A 283 -26.66 -11.48 -42.34
C VAL A 283 -25.19 -11.08 -42.25
N PHE A 284 -24.26 -11.99 -42.57
CA PHE A 284 -22.83 -11.67 -42.60
C PHE A 284 -22.48 -10.64 -43.68
N THR A 285 -23.17 -10.65 -44.82
CA THR A 285 -22.96 -9.67 -45.89
C THR A 285 -23.42 -8.27 -45.45
N VAL A 286 -24.58 -8.16 -44.81
CA VAL A 286 -25.05 -6.90 -44.22
C VAL A 286 -24.08 -6.41 -43.16
N LEU A 287 -23.66 -7.28 -42.24
CA LEU A 287 -22.70 -6.94 -41.18
C LEU A 287 -21.33 -6.49 -41.72
N ALA A 288 -20.82 -7.14 -42.77
CA ALA A 288 -19.57 -6.77 -43.41
C ALA A 288 -19.67 -5.43 -44.15
N LEU A 289 -20.74 -5.21 -44.91
CA LEU A 289 -20.93 -3.97 -45.66
C LEU A 289 -21.28 -2.78 -44.76
N GLY A 290 -21.97 -3.01 -43.64
CA GLY A 290 -22.32 -1.99 -42.65
C GLY A 290 -21.22 -1.79 -41.62
N PHE A 291 -21.14 -2.69 -40.63
CA PHE A 291 -20.28 -2.50 -39.46
C PHE A 291 -18.78 -2.44 -39.79
N VAL A 292 -18.26 -3.30 -40.67
CA VAL A 292 -16.82 -3.27 -41.01
C VAL A 292 -16.49 -1.98 -41.78
N SER A 293 -17.30 -1.60 -42.77
CA SER A 293 -17.15 -0.33 -43.49
C SER A 293 -17.26 0.87 -42.55
N TYR A 294 -18.14 0.81 -41.55
CA TYR A 294 -18.30 1.83 -40.51
C TYR A 294 -17.04 1.97 -39.64
N LEU A 295 -16.40 0.85 -39.25
CA LEU A 295 -15.12 0.89 -38.55
C LEU A 295 -14.00 1.50 -39.41
N VAL A 296 -13.91 1.10 -40.68
CA VAL A 296 -12.93 1.66 -41.63
C VAL A 296 -13.17 3.17 -41.81
N TRP A 297 -14.42 3.59 -41.92
CA TRP A 297 -14.79 4.99 -42.01
C TRP A 297 -14.38 5.79 -40.77
N SER A 298 -14.66 5.26 -39.57
CA SER A 298 -14.26 5.89 -38.30
C SER A 298 -12.74 6.03 -38.20
N LEU A 299 -11.97 5.00 -38.57
CA LEU A 299 -10.50 5.08 -38.59
C LEU A 299 -9.97 6.12 -39.59
N LEU A 300 -10.54 6.17 -40.80
CA LEU A 300 -10.18 7.17 -41.81
C LEU A 300 -10.51 8.59 -41.33
N PHE A 301 -11.65 8.77 -40.68
CA PHE A 301 -12.04 10.05 -40.09
C PHE A 301 -11.05 10.49 -39.01
N GLU A 302 -10.54 9.57 -38.18
CA GLU A 302 -9.49 9.88 -37.21
C GLU A 302 -8.20 10.35 -37.89
N VAL A 303 -7.78 9.69 -38.97
CA VAL A 303 -6.61 10.08 -39.76
C VAL A 303 -6.80 11.49 -40.32
N THR A 304 -7.97 11.79 -40.89
CA THR A 304 -8.30 13.13 -41.41
C THR A 304 -8.25 14.18 -40.30
N LEU A 305 -8.86 13.91 -39.13
CA LEU A 305 -8.82 14.83 -37.99
C LEU A 305 -7.41 15.05 -37.43
N LYS A 306 -6.58 13.99 -37.38
CA LYS A 306 -5.16 14.10 -36.96
C LYS A 306 -4.39 15.01 -37.90
N GLU A 307 -4.55 14.81 -39.21
CA GLU A 307 -3.84 15.61 -40.21
C GLU A 307 -4.31 17.07 -40.22
N TRP A 308 -5.62 17.33 -40.08
CA TRP A 308 -6.17 18.68 -39.94
C TRP A 308 -5.65 19.42 -38.69
N ARG A 309 -5.40 18.70 -37.59
CA ARG A 309 -4.83 19.29 -36.37
C ARG A 309 -3.39 19.78 -36.55
N LYS A 310 -2.61 19.14 -37.43
CA LYS A 310 -1.21 19.56 -37.74
C LYS A 310 -1.13 20.95 -38.38
N ARG A 311 -2.21 21.44 -38.98
CA ARG A 311 -2.28 22.76 -39.62
C ARG A 311 -2.02 23.92 -38.65
N ASN A 312 -2.27 23.74 -37.34
CA ASN A 312 -2.07 24.79 -36.34
C ASN A 312 -0.99 24.36 -35.32
N PRO A 313 0.30 24.49 -35.66
CA PRO A 313 1.37 24.07 -34.77
C PRO A 313 1.36 24.82 -33.42
N LYS A 314 0.94 26.08 -33.40
CA LYS A 314 0.70 26.85 -32.15
C LYS A 314 -0.36 26.23 -31.24
N LYS A 315 -1.45 25.67 -31.82
CA LYS A 315 -2.47 24.95 -31.03
C LYS A 315 -1.94 23.62 -30.51
N MET A 316 -1.11 22.92 -31.28
CA MET A 316 -0.47 21.69 -30.84
C MET A 316 0.54 21.94 -29.70
N ALA A 317 1.38 22.97 -29.82
CA ALA A 317 2.27 23.43 -28.76
C ALA A 317 1.47 23.76 -27.48
N ALA A 318 0.36 24.51 -27.61
CA ALA A 318 -0.49 24.83 -26.47
C ALA A 318 -1.10 23.58 -25.79
N ILE A 319 -1.46 22.53 -26.57
CA ILE A 319 -1.95 21.25 -26.02
C ILE A 319 -0.81 20.52 -25.29
N GLN A 320 0.37 20.40 -25.89
CA GLN A 320 1.52 19.73 -25.28
C GLN A 320 1.95 20.43 -23.98
N ILE A 321 2.02 21.77 -23.98
CA ILE A 321 2.30 22.57 -22.78
C ILE A 321 1.25 22.30 -21.69
N ARG A 322 -0.04 22.20 -22.05
CA ARG A 322 -1.11 21.89 -21.10
C ARG A 322 -0.94 20.48 -20.50
N GLU A 323 -0.55 19.50 -21.30
CA GLU A 323 -0.29 18.13 -20.83
C GLU A 323 0.91 18.07 -19.87
N LEU A 324 2.03 18.70 -20.23
CA LEU A 324 3.20 18.79 -19.36
C LEU A 324 2.90 19.50 -18.04
N ASN A 325 2.10 20.58 -18.07
CA ASN A 325 1.65 21.27 -16.86
C ASN A 325 0.75 20.38 -15.98
N ARG A 326 -0.12 19.55 -16.57
CA ARG A 326 -0.92 18.56 -15.82
C ARG A 326 -0.01 17.53 -15.14
N VAL A 327 1.03 17.05 -15.82
CA VAL A 327 2.02 16.12 -15.24
C VAL A 327 2.78 16.78 -14.08
N ILE A 328 3.25 18.02 -14.26
CA ILE A 328 3.92 18.81 -13.21
C ILE A 328 3.04 18.96 -11.98
N ASN A 329 1.75 19.29 -12.17
CA ASN A 329 0.83 19.45 -11.04
C ASN A 329 0.57 18.13 -10.30
N ARG A 330 0.47 17.00 -11.01
CA ARG A 330 0.33 15.68 -10.40
C ARG A 330 1.58 15.33 -9.57
N ARG A 331 2.78 15.48 -10.16
CA ARG A 331 4.05 15.26 -9.45
C ARG A 331 4.21 16.19 -8.24
N ARG A 332 3.69 17.42 -8.30
CA ARG A 332 3.68 18.34 -7.16
C ARG A 332 2.77 17.85 -6.03
N GLN A 333 1.64 17.22 -6.34
CA GLN A 333 0.77 16.61 -5.32
C GLN A 333 1.46 15.41 -4.68
N GLU A 334 2.06 14.53 -5.48
CA GLU A 334 2.83 13.37 -5.02
C GLU A 334 4.00 13.79 -4.12
N LEU A 335 4.74 14.84 -4.49
CA LEU A 335 5.79 15.43 -3.65
C LEU A 335 5.24 15.95 -2.31
N GLY A 336 4.01 16.46 -2.30
CA GLY A 336 3.32 16.89 -1.09
C GLY A 336 2.97 15.72 -0.16
N GLU A 337 2.59 14.57 -0.72
CA GLU A 337 2.30 13.34 0.03
C GLU A 337 3.60 12.75 0.62
N LEU A 338 4.66 12.63 -0.19
CA LEU A 338 5.96 12.15 0.26
C LEU A 338 6.54 12.99 1.41
N ARG A 339 6.32 14.32 1.39
CA ARG A 339 6.73 15.20 2.49
C ARG A 339 5.96 14.92 3.78
N LYS A 340 4.66 14.60 3.70
CA LYS A 340 3.86 14.24 4.87
C LYS A 340 4.34 12.91 5.46
N GLU A 341 4.67 11.94 4.61
CA GLU A 341 5.20 10.64 5.04
C GLU A 341 6.55 10.79 5.74
N VAL A 342 7.47 11.59 5.18
CA VAL A 342 8.76 11.90 5.85
C VAL A 342 8.53 12.53 7.22
N LEU A 343 7.61 13.50 7.34
CA LEU A 343 7.29 14.12 8.64
C LEU A 343 6.71 13.12 9.65
N GLN A 344 5.90 12.16 9.19
CA GLN A 344 5.38 11.08 10.04
C GLN A 344 6.51 10.15 10.53
N LEU A 345 7.40 9.74 9.63
CA LEU A 345 8.56 8.92 9.98
C LEU A 345 9.50 9.64 10.96
N GLU A 346 9.73 10.94 10.78
CA GLU A 346 10.53 11.77 11.68
C GLU A 346 9.90 11.85 13.09
N ASN A 347 8.56 11.98 13.17
CA ASN A 347 7.85 11.92 14.46
C ASN A 347 7.94 10.54 15.11
N ASP A 348 7.81 9.45 14.35
CA ASP A 348 7.94 8.10 14.87
C ASP A 348 9.34 7.83 15.42
N ILE A 349 10.38 8.33 14.76
CA ILE A 349 11.76 8.26 15.25
C ILE A 349 11.88 8.95 16.60
N ASN A 350 11.37 10.17 16.74
CA ASN A 350 11.42 10.89 18.02
C ASN A 350 10.75 10.09 19.16
N LEU A 351 9.60 9.45 18.88
CA LEU A 351 8.92 8.60 19.86
C LEU A 351 9.76 7.36 20.24
N LEU A 352 10.42 6.72 19.27
CA LEU A 352 11.30 5.59 19.52
C LEU A 352 12.54 6.01 20.31
N GLU A 353 13.12 7.17 20.03
CA GLU A 353 14.25 7.73 20.78
C GLU A 353 13.87 8.02 22.24
N ASP A 354 12.68 8.57 22.49
CA ASP A 354 12.18 8.78 23.84
C ASP A 354 11.93 7.46 24.57
N ARG A 355 11.43 6.44 23.86
CA ARG A 355 11.32 5.08 24.41
C ARG A 355 12.69 4.50 24.77
N ILE A 356 13.72 4.67 23.93
CA ILE A 356 15.08 4.25 24.24
C ILE A 356 15.58 4.92 25.52
N LYS A 357 15.38 6.24 25.67
CA LYS A 357 15.76 6.96 26.90
C LYS A 357 15.07 6.38 28.14
N ALA A 358 13.76 6.13 28.05
CA ALA A 358 12.99 5.55 29.16
C ALA A 358 13.47 4.13 29.52
N LEU A 359 13.74 3.28 28.53
CA LEU A 359 14.27 1.94 28.76
C LEU A 359 15.68 1.95 29.36
N LYS A 360 16.54 2.89 28.97
CA LYS A 360 17.87 3.06 29.58
C LYS A 360 17.78 3.45 31.05
N ILE A 361 16.92 4.41 31.39
CA ILE A 361 16.67 4.78 32.80
C ILE A 361 16.17 3.56 33.58
N LYS A 362 15.24 2.79 33.01
CA LYS A 362 14.74 1.56 33.63
C LYS A 362 15.86 0.53 33.84
N LEU A 363 16.78 0.39 32.89
CA LEU A 363 17.94 -0.50 32.97
C LEU A 363 18.89 -0.11 34.10
N GLU A 364 19.16 1.18 34.28
CA GLU A 364 20.02 1.69 35.35
C GLU A 364 19.44 1.42 36.75
N HIS A 365 18.11 1.42 36.89
CA HIS A 365 17.44 1.20 38.17
C HIS A 365 17.34 -0.28 38.59
N ILE A 366 17.69 -1.24 37.72
CA ILE A 366 17.50 -2.68 37.97
C ILE A 366 18.65 -3.34 38.75
N PHE A 367 19.79 -2.68 38.99
CA PHE A 367 20.94 -3.42 39.55
C PHE A 367 21.25 -3.26 41.04
N PHE A 368 20.69 -2.28 41.76
CA PHE A 368 21.04 -2.12 43.18
C PHE A 368 20.09 -1.21 43.98
N ASP A 369 19.17 -1.79 44.77
CA ASP A 369 18.48 -1.03 45.82
C ASP A 369 19.40 -0.87 47.04
N LYS A 370 20.08 0.28 47.11
CA LYS A 370 20.93 0.69 48.25
C LYS A 370 20.21 0.62 49.59
N ASN A 371 18.93 0.98 49.61
CA ASN A 371 18.16 1.04 50.84
C ASN A 371 17.87 -0.36 51.38
N GLU A 372 17.63 -1.33 50.50
CA GLU A 372 17.38 -2.70 50.90
C GLU A 372 18.65 -3.41 51.37
N ALA A 373 19.80 -3.16 50.72
CA ALA A 373 21.11 -3.62 51.19
C ALA A 373 21.41 -3.16 52.63
N ILE A 374 21.23 -1.86 52.89
CA ILE A 374 21.47 -1.26 54.21
C ILE A 374 20.49 -1.82 55.26
N LYS A 375 19.23 -2.05 54.91
CA LYS A 375 18.24 -2.67 55.84
C LYS A 375 18.65 -4.07 56.25
N ARG A 376 19.10 -4.91 55.30
CA ARG A 376 19.55 -6.29 55.57
C ARG A 376 20.78 -6.29 56.48
N LEU A 377 21.76 -5.45 56.18
CA LEU A 377 22.96 -5.25 57.01
C LEU A 377 22.64 -4.74 58.41
N THR A 378 21.69 -3.81 58.53
CA THR A 378 21.26 -3.26 59.82
C THR A 378 20.54 -4.31 60.67
N ALA A 379 19.69 -5.14 60.07
CA ALA A 379 19.03 -6.24 60.78
C ALA A 379 20.04 -7.25 61.34
N PHE A 380 21.05 -7.60 60.55
CA PHE A 380 22.18 -8.42 60.99
C PHE A 380 22.98 -7.78 62.13
N PHE A 381 23.40 -6.52 61.95
CA PHE A 381 24.21 -5.80 62.92
C PHE A 381 23.50 -5.64 64.28
N ASN A 382 22.19 -5.39 64.27
CA ASN A 382 21.38 -5.37 65.49
C ASN A 382 21.40 -6.71 66.23
N GLY A 383 21.44 -7.84 65.50
CA GLY A 383 21.63 -9.17 66.07
C GLY A 383 23.01 -9.36 66.71
N TRP A 384 24.04 -8.87 66.03
CA TRP A 384 25.43 -8.89 66.49
C TRP A 384 25.61 -8.05 67.78
N LEU A 385 25.08 -6.83 67.80
CA LEU A 385 25.09 -5.95 68.98
C LEU A 385 24.35 -6.57 70.17
N ARG A 386 23.26 -7.29 69.94
CA ARG A 386 22.52 -7.99 70.99
C ARG A 386 23.37 -9.08 71.66
N TYR A 387 24.24 -9.75 70.91
CA TYR A 387 25.18 -10.74 71.47
C TYR A 387 26.25 -10.06 72.33
N ILE A 388 26.88 -8.99 71.82
CA ILE A 388 27.93 -8.25 72.54
C ILE A 388 27.36 -7.62 73.82
N SER A 389 26.18 -7.00 73.74
CA SER A 389 25.53 -6.37 74.90
C SER A 389 25.14 -7.38 75.98
N GLY A 390 24.94 -8.65 75.62
CA GLY A 390 24.65 -9.74 76.55
C GLY A 390 25.90 -10.34 77.21
N HIS A 391 27.12 -9.97 76.79
CA HIS A 391 28.37 -10.53 77.30
C HIS A 391 29.30 -9.41 77.78
N SER A 392 29.43 -9.27 79.11
CA SER A 392 30.17 -8.18 79.78
C SER A 392 31.63 -8.03 79.35
N ALA A 393 32.26 -9.10 78.85
CA ALA A 393 33.63 -9.09 78.35
C ALA A 393 33.84 -8.26 77.07
N TYR A 394 32.78 -8.03 76.29
CA TYR A 394 32.86 -7.35 74.98
C TYR A 394 32.14 -6.00 74.96
N ALA A 395 31.35 -5.71 75.98
CA ALA A 395 30.59 -4.46 76.13
C ALA A 395 31.44 -3.16 76.06
N PRO A 396 32.70 -3.11 76.55
CA PRO A 396 33.52 -1.90 76.46
C PRO A 396 33.89 -1.49 75.02
N ASN A 397 33.93 -2.43 74.08
CA ASN A 397 34.40 -2.20 72.71
C ASN A 397 33.24 -1.89 71.74
N ARG A 398 32.04 -1.61 72.25
CA ARG A 398 30.83 -1.38 71.45
C ARG A 398 31.01 -0.28 70.40
N ALA A 399 31.68 0.81 70.78
CA ALA A 399 31.96 1.94 69.90
C ALA A 399 32.79 1.54 68.66
N ASP A 400 33.71 0.57 68.83
CA ASP A 400 34.56 0.09 67.73
C ASP A 400 33.77 -0.70 66.69
N TYR A 401 32.78 -1.51 67.12
CA TYR A 401 31.90 -2.23 66.19
C TYR A 401 30.92 -1.30 65.46
N GLU A 402 30.42 -0.27 66.14
CA GLU A 402 29.56 0.76 65.54
C GLU A 402 30.35 1.59 64.50
N ALA A 403 31.61 1.94 64.81
CA ALA A 403 32.50 2.61 63.87
C ALA A 403 32.81 1.75 62.63
N GLU A 404 33.14 0.47 62.80
CA GLU A 404 33.39 -0.47 61.69
C GLU A 404 32.15 -0.65 60.80
N PHE A 405 30.95 -0.70 61.41
CA PHE A 405 29.70 -0.82 60.66
C PHE A 405 29.39 0.44 59.82
N GLU A 406 29.57 1.63 60.39
CA GLU A 406 29.38 2.88 59.66
C GLU A 406 30.43 3.07 58.56
N GLN A 407 31.68 2.67 58.81
CA GLN A 407 32.72 2.65 57.80
C GLN A 407 32.34 1.72 56.64
N TYR A 408 31.86 0.50 56.93
CA TYR A 408 31.43 -0.45 55.92
C TYR A 408 30.26 0.09 55.08
N LYS A 409 29.28 0.74 55.71
CA LYS A 409 28.18 1.41 54.97
C LYS A 409 28.69 2.50 54.05
N ALA A 410 29.64 3.32 54.51
CA ALA A 410 30.21 4.40 53.70
C ALA A 410 30.94 3.85 52.47
N GLU A 411 31.75 2.80 52.64
CA GLU A 411 32.43 2.10 51.54
C GLU A 411 31.44 1.54 50.52
N LEU A 412 30.33 0.97 50.99
CA LEU A 412 29.29 0.36 50.18
C LEU A 412 28.49 1.39 49.36
N LEU A 413 28.24 2.58 49.95
CA LEU A 413 27.60 3.71 49.27
C LEU A 413 28.48 4.29 48.14
N VAL A 414 29.80 4.31 48.33
CA VAL A 414 30.79 4.81 47.35
C VAL A 414 31.04 3.79 46.23
N ALA A 415 31.15 2.50 46.56
CA ALA A 415 31.43 1.45 45.58
C ALA A 415 30.32 1.24 44.54
N HIS A 416 29.09 1.69 44.83
CA HIS A 416 27.91 1.48 43.98
C HIS A 416 27.20 2.80 43.61
N SER A 417 27.92 3.93 43.61
CA SER A 417 27.44 5.26 43.17
C SER A 417 27.90 5.68 41.77
N ALA A 418 28.55 4.78 41.03
CA ALA A 418 28.83 4.91 39.59
C ALA A 418 28.02 3.86 38.84
#